data_AF-A0A7W8YZL6-F1
#
_entry.id   AF-A0A7W8YZL6-F1
#
_cell.length_a   1.000
_cell.length_b   1.000
_cell.length_c   1.000
_cell.angle_alpha   90.00
_cell.angle_beta   90.00
_cell.angle_gamma   90.00
#
_symmetry.space_group_name_H-M   'P 1'
#
loop_
_entity.id
_entity.type
_entity.pdbx_description
1 polymer ?
#
loop_
_entity_poly.entity_id
_entity_poly.type
_entity_poly.pdbx_seq_one_letter_code
_entity_poly.pdbx_strand_id
1 'polypeptide(L)'
;MSDGHGSASSTPGGWAQNQPPPYSGQAGAPWTSPGDAPPADQAGQGQVPPGQNAPPQDGQAYAPGQQGPYGYGQQDGGQAYGRQHGGQAYGQDAYGQQYGRQQYGYSAYGQGGQAPPPAAPRPGIIPLRPLGVGDILDGTIKLIRSNPKATLGLSAIAAAVGTLPLAIGQAIYFNALGGMLADPSSLTYDTEAPVGGAIAQLGGGALSYIMQFFLVTMLTGVLTRILGRAVFGGRITIGEAWRLTRPRLPALLGLAVLTALIVLAPLALIVLLLVALAAIGTTLAGVASAALLLGLGYLVYALIMTTRLALAPAAVVLEGRGVFEALRRSWGLVGGAFWRTLGILVLTMILTALIGGILSVPVNVLTMLVTFTGRDGLIATVLTTILLVIGGILTSMITYPLQAGVNGLLYTDRRMRAEAFDLVLRTAAAEQYRQGWVSSAADDLWHPSHAAGHAGGYHPQDPRHHPYAPGGPGGL
;
A
#
# COMPACT_ATOMS: atom_id res chain seq x y z
N MET A 1 -61.95 -28.74 6.00
CA MET A 1 -61.41 -29.38 7.21
C MET A 1 -59.89 -29.32 7.08
N SER A 2 -59.16 -28.43 7.75
CA SER A 2 -59.01 -28.22 9.21
C SER A 2 -58.20 -29.32 9.89
N ASP A 3 -57.13 -29.08 10.66
CA ASP A 3 -56.29 -27.89 10.93
C ASP A 3 -54.91 -28.41 11.42
N GLY A 4 -53.88 -27.56 11.58
CA GLY A 4 -52.64 -27.98 12.26
C GLY A 4 -51.46 -27.00 12.17
N HIS A 5 -50.98 -26.50 13.32
CA HIS A 5 -49.82 -25.61 13.41
C HIS A 5 -48.50 -26.36 13.60
N GLY A 6 -47.39 -25.75 13.18
CA GLY A 6 -46.04 -26.30 13.33
C GLY A 6 -45.43 -26.13 14.73
N SER A 7 -44.42 -26.94 15.04
CA SER A 7 -43.65 -26.88 16.29
C SER A 7 -42.50 -25.88 16.23
N ALA A 8 -42.37 -25.03 17.24
CA ALA A 8 -41.28 -24.06 17.37
C ALA A 8 -39.93 -24.72 17.74
N SER A 9 -38.83 -24.06 17.39
CA SER A 9 -37.46 -24.50 17.71
C SER A 9 -37.12 -24.39 19.20
N SER A 10 -36.39 -25.38 19.72
CA SER A 10 -35.92 -25.42 21.11
C SER A 10 -34.90 -24.34 21.44
N THR A 11 -35.12 -23.57 22.51
CA THR A 11 -34.20 -22.54 23.02
C THR A 11 -32.92 -23.16 23.60
N PRO A 12 -31.71 -22.74 23.19
CA PRO A 12 -30.48 -23.12 23.85
C PRO A 12 -30.40 -22.59 25.29
N GLY A 13 -29.82 -23.38 26.21
CA GLY A 13 -29.74 -23.03 27.63
C GLY A 13 -28.84 -21.82 27.91
N GLY A 14 -29.25 -20.98 28.87
CA GLY A 14 -28.50 -19.80 29.31
C GLY A 14 -29.36 -18.58 29.72
N TRP A 15 -30.66 -18.60 29.43
CA TRP A 15 -31.58 -17.49 29.70
C TRP A 15 -32.22 -17.57 31.09
N ALA A 16 -32.24 -16.45 31.82
CA ALA A 16 -32.90 -16.32 33.11
C ALA A 16 -34.40 -16.01 32.93
N GLN A 17 -35.25 -16.51 33.85
CA GLN A 17 -36.72 -16.47 33.71
C GLN A 17 -37.37 -15.07 33.69
N ASN A 18 -36.66 -14.01 34.10
CA ASN A 18 -37.23 -12.68 34.33
C ASN A 18 -36.77 -11.63 33.30
N GLN A 19 -37.00 -11.90 32.00
CA GLN A 19 -36.96 -10.88 30.94
C GLN A 19 -38.35 -10.77 30.29
N PRO A 20 -38.82 -9.55 29.93
CA PRO A 20 -40.09 -9.39 29.24
C PRO A 20 -40.03 -9.98 27.82
N PRO A 21 -41.14 -10.53 27.30
CA PRO A 21 -41.15 -11.20 25.99
C PRO A 21 -40.92 -10.23 24.82
N PRO A 22 -40.38 -10.71 23.69
CA PRO A 22 -40.17 -9.89 22.49
C PRO A 22 -41.50 -9.43 21.87
N TYR A 23 -41.47 -8.24 21.30
CA TYR A 23 -42.65 -7.47 20.86
C TYR A 23 -43.37 -8.14 19.66
N SER A 24 -44.60 -8.62 19.86
CA SER A 24 -45.43 -9.20 18.80
C SER A 24 -46.13 -8.12 17.96
N GLY A 25 -45.37 -7.49 17.04
CA GLY A 25 -45.90 -6.53 16.06
C GLY A 25 -46.58 -7.19 14.87
N GLN A 26 -47.56 -6.49 14.28
CA GLN A 26 -48.29 -6.95 13.09
C GLN A 26 -47.41 -6.99 11.83
N ALA A 27 -47.80 -7.81 10.84
CA ALA A 27 -47.08 -7.97 9.58
C ALA A 27 -47.17 -6.70 8.69
N GLY A 28 -46.21 -5.79 8.87
CA GLY A 28 -45.97 -4.65 7.99
C GLY A 28 -45.18 -5.03 6.73
N ALA A 29 -45.40 -4.29 5.64
CA ALA A 29 -44.92 -4.52 4.28
C ALA A 29 -43.47 -5.06 4.10
N PRO A 30 -43.21 -5.94 3.11
CA PRO A 30 -41.86 -6.39 2.78
C PRO A 30 -41.00 -5.22 2.29
N TRP A 31 -39.76 -5.17 2.79
CA TRP A 31 -38.81 -4.09 2.53
C TRP A 31 -38.17 -4.23 1.13
N THR A 32 -38.33 -3.22 0.26
CA THR A 32 -37.78 -3.24 -1.12
C THR A 32 -36.44 -2.52 -1.23
N SER A 33 -35.52 -3.12 -1.99
CA SER A 33 -34.19 -2.57 -2.27
C SER A 33 -34.27 -1.34 -3.20
N PRO A 34 -33.61 -0.21 -2.87
CA PRO A 34 -33.39 0.88 -3.81
C PRO A 34 -32.35 0.50 -4.87
N GLY A 35 -32.77 -0.21 -5.94
CA GLY A 35 -31.86 -0.61 -7.01
C GLY A 35 -32.52 -1.19 -8.27
N ASP A 36 -33.59 -1.97 -8.14
CA ASP A 36 -34.11 -2.79 -9.24
C ASP A 36 -35.37 -2.21 -9.89
N ALA A 37 -35.22 -1.67 -11.10
CA ALA A 37 -36.32 -1.27 -11.96
C ALA A 37 -36.60 -2.37 -13.02
N PRO A 38 -37.81 -2.96 -13.08
CA PRO A 38 -38.15 -3.93 -14.11
C PRO A 38 -38.31 -3.25 -15.49
N PRO A 39 -38.00 -3.95 -16.60
CA PRO A 39 -38.22 -3.43 -17.94
C PRO A 39 -39.73 -3.27 -18.24
N ALA A 40 -40.08 -2.24 -19.01
CA ALA A 40 -41.46 -1.94 -19.36
C ALA A 40 -41.83 -2.51 -20.73
N ASP A 41 -42.68 -3.55 -20.75
CA ASP A 41 -43.26 -4.12 -21.96
C ASP A 41 -44.80 -4.00 -21.97
N GLN A 42 -45.30 -3.33 -23.00
CA GLN A 42 -46.59 -3.55 -23.70
C GLN A 42 -47.82 -3.93 -22.87
N ALA A 43 -48.56 -2.92 -22.39
CA ALA A 43 -49.94 -3.09 -21.95
C ALA A 43 -50.91 -3.15 -23.16
N GLY A 44 -51.58 -4.28 -23.36
CA GLY A 44 -52.62 -4.46 -24.38
C GLY A 44 -53.97 -3.81 -24.03
N GLN A 45 -54.86 -3.68 -25.01
CA GLN A 45 -56.19 -3.07 -24.85
C GLN A 45 -57.19 -4.01 -24.14
N GLY A 46 -58.09 -3.48 -23.32
CA GLY A 46 -59.14 -4.30 -22.67
C GLY A 46 -60.19 -3.57 -21.83
N GLN A 47 -61.25 -3.07 -22.48
CA GLN A 47 -62.66 -2.93 -22.02
C GLN A 47 -63.00 -2.23 -20.68
N VAL A 48 -64.00 -1.34 -20.70
CA VAL A 48 -64.61 -0.70 -19.51
C VAL A 48 -66.15 -0.58 -19.68
N PRO A 49 -66.99 -0.98 -18.70
CA PRO A 49 -68.45 -0.75 -18.71
C PRO A 49 -68.86 0.64 -18.13
N PRO A 50 -70.09 1.15 -18.39
CA PRO A 50 -70.43 2.57 -18.20
C PRO A 50 -71.38 2.92 -17.04
N GLY A 51 -71.33 4.21 -16.60
CA GLY A 51 -72.30 4.88 -15.72
C GLY A 51 -71.65 5.56 -14.49
N GLN A 52 -72.09 6.73 -14.00
CA GLN A 52 -73.13 7.66 -14.48
C GLN A 52 -72.93 9.07 -13.86
N ASN A 53 -73.57 10.10 -14.44
CA ASN A 53 -73.77 11.47 -13.94
C ASN A 53 -72.64 12.55 -14.10
N ALA A 54 -73.10 13.75 -14.45
CA ALA A 54 -72.44 15.06 -14.62
C ALA A 54 -73.54 16.14 -14.37
N PRO A 55 -73.41 17.47 -14.63
CA PRO A 55 -72.28 18.31 -15.09
C PRO A 55 -72.07 19.54 -14.12
N PRO A 56 -71.56 20.74 -14.50
CA PRO A 56 -70.84 21.26 -15.70
C PRO A 56 -69.51 22.01 -15.28
N GLN A 57 -68.86 22.98 -15.96
CA GLN A 57 -69.04 23.70 -17.25
C GLN A 57 -67.66 24.11 -17.89
N ASP A 58 -67.40 25.43 -18.05
CA ASP A 58 -66.22 26.23 -18.45
C ASP A 58 -64.84 25.52 -18.52
N GLY A 59 -63.99 25.62 -19.56
CA GLY A 59 -63.88 26.49 -20.77
C GLY A 59 -62.41 26.95 -20.88
N GLN A 60 -61.64 26.91 -21.99
CA GLN A 60 -61.85 27.02 -23.45
C GLN A 60 -60.88 26.04 -24.20
N ALA A 61 -61.24 25.34 -25.29
CA ALA A 61 -61.04 25.67 -26.72
C ALA A 61 -59.60 26.06 -27.18
N TYR A 62 -58.99 25.56 -28.28
CA TYR A 62 -59.38 24.53 -29.28
C TYR A 62 -58.13 23.87 -29.97
N ALA A 63 -58.34 22.94 -30.92
CA ALA A 63 -57.36 21.98 -31.45
C ALA A 63 -56.75 22.31 -32.87
N PRO A 64 -55.74 21.56 -33.40
CA PRO A 64 -54.87 21.99 -34.50
C PRO A 64 -55.03 21.25 -35.85
N GLY A 65 -54.25 21.70 -36.85
CA GLY A 65 -53.80 20.94 -38.03
C GLY A 65 -52.66 21.73 -38.73
N GLN A 66 -51.96 21.27 -39.77
CA GLN A 66 -51.71 19.99 -40.46
C GLN A 66 -50.91 20.38 -41.74
N GLN A 67 -50.20 19.43 -42.39
CA GLN A 67 -49.44 19.57 -43.66
C GLN A 67 -47.98 20.13 -43.63
N GLY A 68 -47.12 19.55 -44.48
CA GLY A 68 -45.78 20.01 -44.92
C GLY A 68 -45.75 20.02 -46.47
N PRO A 69 -44.70 19.53 -47.19
CA PRO A 69 -43.30 19.27 -46.83
C PRO A 69 -42.27 19.78 -47.90
N TYR A 70 -41.00 20.06 -47.54
CA TYR A 70 -39.95 20.48 -48.50
C TYR A 70 -38.56 19.89 -48.18
N GLY A 71 -37.67 19.82 -49.19
CA GLY A 71 -36.29 19.30 -49.09
C GLY A 71 -35.25 20.16 -49.84
N TYR A 72 -34.22 19.53 -50.42
CA TYR A 72 -32.96 20.13 -50.95
C TYR A 72 -31.98 20.62 -49.86
N GLY A 73 -30.66 20.74 -50.09
CA GLY A 73 -29.84 20.42 -51.27
C GLY A 73 -28.33 20.59 -50.97
N GLN A 74 -27.44 20.20 -51.88
CA GLN A 74 -25.98 20.41 -51.76
C GLN A 74 -25.55 21.77 -52.36
N GLN A 75 -24.34 22.26 -52.00
CA GLN A 75 -23.18 22.40 -52.91
C GLN A 75 -22.21 23.60 -52.63
N ASP A 76 -20.90 23.32 -52.79
CA ASP A 76 -19.70 24.17 -53.02
C ASP A 76 -19.41 25.55 -52.36
N GLY A 77 -18.11 25.73 -52.04
CA GLY A 77 -17.33 26.86 -52.59
C GLY A 77 -16.86 28.00 -51.66
N GLY A 78 -15.54 28.16 -51.46
CA GLY A 78 -14.95 29.41 -50.91
C GLY A 78 -13.49 29.33 -50.45
N GLN A 79 -12.62 30.24 -50.93
CA GLN A 79 -11.21 30.41 -50.54
C GLN A 79 -10.83 31.90 -50.50
N ALA A 80 -10.00 32.38 -49.54
CA ALA A 80 -8.97 33.44 -49.73
C ALA A 80 -8.28 33.97 -48.42
N TYR A 81 -6.94 33.92 -48.40
CA TYR A 81 -5.91 34.88 -47.89
C TYR A 81 -6.07 35.74 -46.60
N GLY A 82 -4.98 35.83 -45.79
CA GLY A 82 -4.93 36.63 -44.54
C GLY A 82 -3.58 37.18 -43.98
N ARG A 83 -2.42 37.04 -44.66
CA ARG A 83 -1.09 37.64 -44.32
C ARG A 83 -0.39 37.24 -42.97
N GLN A 84 0.80 37.81 -42.77
CA GLN A 84 1.94 37.34 -41.94
C GLN A 84 2.67 38.53 -41.28
N HIS A 85 3.14 38.39 -40.02
CA HIS A 85 4.23 39.12 -39.32
C HIS A 85 4.42 38.48 -37.91
N GLY A 86 5.55 38.54 -37.19
CA GLY A 86 6.86 39.07 -37.60
C GLY A 86 7.84 39.48 -36.47
N GLY A 87 8.29 38.57 -35.58
CA GLY A 87 9.58 38.68 -34.87
C GLY A 87 9.64 39.00 -33.35
N GLN A 88 10.57 38.31 -32.66
CA GLN A 88 11.56 38.78 -31.64
C GLN A 88 11.11 39.49 -30.32
N ALA A 89 11.81 39.43 -29.16
CA ALA A 89 12.82 38.49 -28.59
C ALA A 89 13.14 38.81 -27.09
N TYR A 90 13.74 37.85 -26.34
CA TYR A 90 14.40 37.98 -25.01
C TYR A 90 13.59 38.49 -23.77
N GLY A 91 14.04 38.18 -22.53
CA GLY A 91 13.59 38.91 -21.32
C GLY A 91 13.37 38.15 -19.99
N GLN A 92 14.43 37.61 -19.41
CA GLN A 92 14.59 36.92 -18.11
C GLN A 92 13.89 37.48 -16.81
N ASP A 93 13.55 36.55 -15.89
CA ASP A 93 13.32 36.61 -14.41
C ASP A 93 12.43 37.69 -13.73
N ALA A 94 11.43 37.20 -12.96
CA ALA A 94 10.91 37.86 -11.75
C ALA A 94 10.23 36.85 -10.79
N TYR A 95 10.52 36.93 -9.47
CA TYR A 95 9.84 36.15 -8.42
C TYR A 95 8.54 36.84 -7.96
N GLY A 96 7.47 36.08 -7.69
CA GLY A 96 6.23 36.60 -7.10
C GLY A 96 5.47 35.55 -6.30
N GLN A 97 5.11 35.87 -5.05
CA GLN A 97 4.19 35.05 -4.24
C GLN A 97 2.74 35.39 -4.59
N GLN A 98 1.84 34.41 -4.57
CA GLN A 98 0.40 34.67 -4.50
C GLN A 98 -0.26 33.64 -3.58
N TYR A 99 -0.87 34.11 -2.48
CA TYR A 99 -1.68 33.27 -1.61
C TYR A 99 -3.00 32.87 -2.30
N GLY A 100 -3.51 31.69 -1.96
CA GLY A 100 -4.65 31.11 -2.66
C GLY A 100 -5.96 31.89 -2.48
N ARG A 101 -6.84 31.81 -3.48
CA ARG A 101 -8.27 32.08 -3.33
C ARG A 101 -9.07 30.79 -3.46
N GLN A 102 -10.01 30.61 -2.54
CA GLN A 102 -11.03 29.57 -2.61
C GLN A 102 -12.03 29.96 -3.70
N GLN A 103 -12.19 29.11 -4.71
CA GLN A 103 -13.19 29.33 -5.76
C GLN A 103 -14.44 28.50 -5.46
N TYR A 104 -15.45 29.14 -4.86
CA TYR A 104 -16.80 28.58 -4.78
C TYR A 104 -17.38 28.49 -6.20
N GLY A 105 -17.45 27.28 -6.75
CA GLY A 105 -18.12 27.03 -8.03
C GLY A 105 -19.63 27.12 -7.87
N TYR A 106 -20.25 28.12 -8.50
CA TYR A 106 -21.71 28.23 -8.56
C TYR A 106 -22.27 27.14 -9.48
N SER A 107 -23.34 26.48 -9.06
CA SER A 107 -23.92 25.34 -9.79
C SER A 107 -24.63 25.77 -11.07
N ALA A 108 -24.12 25.36 -12.22
CA ALA A 108 -24.88 25.40 -13.47
C ALA A 108 -25.92 24.27 -13.48
N TYR A 109 -27.21 24.61 -13.61
CA TYR A 109 -28.29 23.64 -13.71
C TYR A 109 -28.28 22.96 -15.09
N GLY A 110 -27.74 21.74 -15.15
CA GLY A 110 -27.78 20.85 -16.31
C GLY A 110 -28.58 19.58 -16.02
N GLN A 111 -29.34 19.08 -17.02
CA GLN A 111 -30.21 17.91 -16.87
C GLN A 111 -29.45 16.61 -16.52
N GLY A 112 -30.12 15.72 -15.78
CA GLY A 112 -29.96 14.26 -15.89
C GLY A 112 -28.67 13.62 -15.36
N GLY A 113 -27.65 14.38 -14.97
CA GLY A 113 -26.41 13.84 -14.43
C GLY A 113 -26.56 13.26 -13.01
N GLN A 114 -26.21 11.98 -12.82
CA GLN A 114 -26.06 11.41 -11.48
C GLN A 114 -25.01 12.21 -10.68
N ALA A 115 -25.38 12.67 -9.49
CA ALA A 115 -24.49 13.46 -8.65
C ALA A 115 -23.22 12.66 -8.29
N PRO A 116 -22.01 13.26 -8.41
CA PRO A 116 -20.79 12.60 -7.96
C PRO A 116 -20.91 12.19 -6.48
N PRO A 117 -20.52 10.96 -6.09
CA PRO A 117 -20.69 10.50 -4.73
C PRO A 117 -19.96 11.44 -3.75
N PRO A 118 -20.60 11.82 -2.63
CA PRO A 118 -20.12 12.90 -1.77
C PRO A 118 -18.68 12.65 -1.33
N ALA A 119 -17.82 13.64 -1.55
CA ALA A 119 -16.40 13.54 -1.26
C ALA A 119 -16.20 13.34 0.25
N ALA A 120 -15.77 12.13 0.64
CA ALA A 120 -15.60 11.76 2.04
C ALA A 120 -14.72 12.78 2.80
N PRO A 121 -15.06 13.18 4.04
CA PRO A 121 -14.30 14.15 4.82
C PRO A 121 -12.81 13.79 4.89
N ARG A 122 -11.94 14.78 4.67
CA ARG A 122 -10.48 14.60 4.61
C ARG A 122 -9.76 15.35 5.74
N PRO A 123 -9.67 14.77 6.95
CA PRO A 123 -8.77 15.26 7.99
C PRO A 123 -7.30 14.79 7.78
N GLY A 124 -7.00 13.87 6.87
CA GLY A 124 -5.65 13.29 6.73
C GLY A 124 -5.25 12.78 5.34
N ILE A 125 -4.20 11.94 5.29
CA ILE A 125 -3.40 11.71 4.08
C ILE A 125 -4.04 10.81 3.00
N ILE A 126 -5.05 10.02 3.34
CA ILE A 126 -5.77 9.11 2.41
C ILE A 126 -7.29 9.27 2.54
N PRO A 127 -8.09 8.93 1.51
CA PRO A 127 -9.54 8.91 1.64
C PRO A 127 -10.00 7.74 2.53
N LEU A 128 -11.03 7.96 3.33
CA LEU A 128 -11.64 6.94 4.21
C LEU A 128 -12.57 6.01 3.41
N ARG A 129 -12.01 5.28 2.44
CA ARG A 129 -12.68 4.30 1.57
C ARG A 129 -11.67 3.27 1.06
N PRO A 130 -12.10 2.09 0.58
CA PRO A 130 -11.21 1.14 -0.12
C PRO A 130 -10.38 1.80 -1.22
N LEU A 131 -9.04 1.76 -1.08
CA LEU A 131 -8.12 2.62 -1.85
C LEU A 131 -8.02 2.20 -3.32
N GLY A 132 -7.70 3.15 -4.21
CA GLY A 132 -7.11 2.88 -5.52
C GLY A 132 -5.59 2.68 -5.44
N VAL A 133 -4.97 2.22 -6.54
CA VAL A 133 -3.50 2.14 -6.64
C VAL A 133 -2.86 3.53 -6.53
N GLY A 134 -3.48 4.52 -7.19
CA GLY A 134 -3.13 5.93 -7.05
C GLY A 134 -3.20 6.40 -5.59
N ASP A 135 -4.32 6.17 -4.88
CA ASP A 135 -4.48 6.55 -3.47
C ASP A 135 -3.37 5.95 -2.55
N ILE A 136 -2.89 4.74 -2.85
CA ILE A 136 -1.80 4.08 -2.11
C ILE A 136 -0.44 4.76 -2.38
N LEU A 137 -0.12 5.09 -3.63
CA LEU A 137 1.13 5.78 -3.98
C LEU A 137 1.12 7.23 -3.47
N ASP A 138 0.01 7.95 -3.67
CA ASP A 138 -0.22 9.30 -3.15
C ASP A 138 -0.12 9.35 -1.62
N GLY A 139 -0.78 8.40 -0.95
CA GLY A 139 -0.74 8.25 0.51
C GLY A 139 0.68 8.01 1.02
N THR A 140 1.45 7.17 0.32
CA THR A 140 2.86 6.91 0.64
C THR A 140 3.71 8.17 0.51
N ILE A 141 3.56 8.93 -0.58
CA ILE A 141 4.28 10.18 -0.81
C ILE A 141 3.89 11.23 0.26
N LYS A 142 2.61 11.31 0.64
CA LYS A 142 2.13 12.20 1.71
C LYS A 142 2.68 11.80 3.08
N LEU A 143 2.75 10.50 3.39
CA LEU A 143 3.35 9.95 4.62
C LEU A 143 4.84 10.32 4.74
N ILE A 144 5.59 10.22 3.64
CA ILE A 144 7.00 10.61 3.57
C ILE A 144 7.14 12.13 3.73
N ARG A 145 6.37 12.92 2.98
CA ARG A 145 6.44 14.40 2.99
C ARG A 145 5.95 15.03 4.29
N SER A 146 5.06 14.39 5.05
CA SER A 146 4.58 14.91 6.34
C SER A 146 5.57 14.68 7.49
N ASN A 147 6.42 13.64 7.41
CA ASN A 147 7.37 13.27 8.46
C ASN A 147 8.79 12.95 7.90
N PRO A 148 9.41 13.80 7.06
CA PRO A 148 10.59 13.43 6.26
C PRO A 148 11.81 13.06 7.11
N LYS A 149 12.03 13.72 8.26
CA LYS A 149 13.10 13.36 9.20
C LYS A 149 12.91 11.96 9.81
N ALA A 150 11.66 11.51 9.97
CA ALA A 150 11.35 10.18 10.49
C ALA A 150 11.52 9.11 9.41
N THR A 151 10.92 9.34 8.24
CA THR A 151 10.87 8.37 7.14
C THR A 151 12.25 8.20 6.50
N LEU A 152 12.91 9.28 6.10
CA LEU A 152 14.21 9.25 5.43
C LEU A 152 15.35 9.02 6.42
N GLY A 153 15.30 9.59 7.63
CA GLY A 153 16.35 9.44 8.64
C GLY A 153 16.49 8.00 9.14
N LEU A 154 15.37 7.35 9.47
CA LEU A 154 15.37 5.94 9.87
C LEU A 154 15.74 5.02 8.69
N SER A 155 15.30 5.37 7.47
CA SER A 155 15.66 4.62 6.26
C SER A 155 17.13 4.79 5.86
N ALA A 156 17.78 5.92 6.16
CA ALA A 156 19.22 6.12 5.94
C ALA A 156 20.07 5.26 6.89
N ILE A 157 19.69 5.19 8.18
CA ILE A 157 20.34 4.31 9.16
C ILE A 157 20.16 2.84 8.77
N ALA A 158 18.93 2.46 8.40
CA ALA A 158 18.63 1.13 7.87
C ALA A 158 19.46 0.82 6.62
N ALA A 159 19.47 1.71 5.64
CA ALA A 159 20.26 1.58 4.42
C ALA A 159 21.74 1.31 4.72
N ALA A 160 22.37 2.17 5.52
CA ALA A 160 23.79 2.03 5.89
C ALA A 160 24.08 0.67 6.53
N VAL A 161 23.30 0.26 7.53
CA VAL A 161 23.46 -1.04 8.21
C VAL A 161 23.20 -2.21 7.26
N GLY A 162 22.19 -2.11 6.38
CA GLY A 162 21.82 -3.14 5.42
C GLY A 162 22.81 -3.32 4.26
N THR A 163 23.45 -2.26 3.79
CA THR A 163 24.41 -2.33 2.65
C THR A 163 25.81 -2.78 3.05
N LEU A 164 26.20 -2.65 4.32
CA LEU A 164 27.57 -2.95 4.78
C LEU A 164 28.07 -4.37 4.42
N PRO A 165 27.30 -5.47 4.59
CA PRO A 165 27.78 -6.81 4.23
C PRO A 165 28.04 -6.97 2.73
N LEU A 166 27.20 -6.38 1.87
CA LEU A 166 27.37 -6.40 0.42
C LEU A 166 28.62 -5.63 0.02
N ALA A 167 28.85 -4.47 0.62
CA ALA A 167 30.03 -3.64 0.35
C ALA A 167 31.35 -4.31 0.78
N ILE A 168 31.35 -4.99 1.92
CA ILE A 168 32.51 -5.78 2.37
C ILE A 168 32.78 -6.93 1.39
N GLY A 169 31.73 -7.65 0.97
CA GLY A 169 31.84 -8.69 -0.05
C GLY A 169 32.37 -8.16 -1.39
N GLN A 170 31.89 -7.01 -1.84
CA GLN A 170 32.36 -6.31 -3.04
C GLN A 170 33.84 -5.89 -2.92
N ALA A 171 34.26 -5.34 -1.79
CA ALA A 171 35.65 -4.92 -1.58
C ALA A 171 36.63 -6.10 -1.66
N ILE A 172 36.28 -7.23 -1.04
CA ILE A 172 37.09 -8.46 -1.08
C ILE A 172 37.12 -9.04 -2.51
N TYR A 173 35.98 -9.06 -3.20
CA TYR A 173 35.88 -9.53 -4.58
C TYR A 173 36.68 -8.68 -5.58
N PHE A 174 36.55 -7.35 -5.52
CA PHE A 174 37.33 -6.46 -6.39
C PHE A 174 38.83 -6.46 -6.06
N ASN A 175 39.21 -6.70 -4.80
CA ASN A 175 40.62 -6.91 -4.44
C ASN A 175 41.18 -8.21 -5.05
N ALA A 176 40.44 -9.32 -4.95
CA ALA A 176 40.83 -10.60 -5.57
C ALA A 176 40.92 -10.50 -7.10
N LEU A 177 39.96 -9.85 -7.77
CA LEU A 177 40.03 -9.59 -9.21
C LEU A 177 41.23 -8.71 -9.58
N GLY A 178 41.52 -7.67 -8.79
CA GLY A 178 42.66 -6.78 -9.02
C GLY A 178 44.01 -7.51 -9.03
N GLY A 179 44.18 -8.50 -8.15
CA GLY A 179 45.35 -9.37 -8.16
C GLY A 179 45.48 -10.19 -9.46
N MET A 180 44.37 -10.76 -9.94
CA MET A 180 44.37 -11.57 -11.17
C MET A 180 44.60 -10.77 -12.46
N LEU A 181 44.20 -9.49 -12.50
CA LEU A 181 44.53 -8.61 -13.62
C LEU A 181 46.00 -8.14 -13.57
N ALA A 182 46.60 -8.05 -12.37
CA ALA A 182 47.99 -7.66 -12.19
C ALA A 182 49.00 -8.78 -12.50
N ASP A 183 48.66 -10.04 -12.17
CA ASP A 183 49.44 -11.22 -12.57
C ASP A 183 48.53 -12.33 -13.14
N PRO A 184 48.30 -12.34 -14.47
CA PRO A 184 47.55 -13.41 -15.13
C PRO A 184 48.22 -14.80 -15.08
N SER A 185 49.50 -14.91 -14.71
CA SER A 185 50.22 -16.20 -14.66
C SER A 185 49.89 -17.02 -13.41
N SER A 186 49.40 -16.36 -12.35
CA SER A 186 48.93 -16.96 -11.09
C SER A 186 47.93 -18.11 -11.29
N LEU A 187 47.09 -18.03 -12.34
CA LEU A 187 46.13 -19.04 -12.78
C LEU A 187 46.74 -20.43 -13.11
N THR A 188 48.07 -20.53 -13.18
CA THR A 188 48.78 -21.75 -13.61
C THR A 188 49.32 -22.58 -12.44
N TYR A 189 49.29 -22.08 -11.20
CA TYR A 189 49.92 -22.75 -10.06
C TYR A 189 48.99 -22.95 -8.85
N ASP A 190 48.09 -22.02 -8.56
CA ASP A 190 47.03 -22.20 -7.56
C ASP A 190 45.71 -22.59 -8.24
N THR A 191 45.17 -23.75 -7.88
CA THR A 191 43.83 -24.20 -8.33
C THR A 191 42.69 -23.39 -7.68
N GLU A 192 43.02 -22.55 -6.70
CA GLU A 192 42.15 -21.52 -6.14
C GLU A 192 42.02 -20.37 -7.16
N ALA A 193 40.98 -20.45 -7.99
CA ALA A 193 40.38 -19.25 -8.62
C ALA A 193 39.96 -18.24 -7.51
N PRO A 194 39.34 -17.06 -7.78
CA PRO A 194 39.00 -16.12 -6.72
C PRO A 194 37.74 -16.55 -5.95
N VAL A 195 37.66 -17.84 -5.59
CA VAL A 195 36.57 -18.53 -4.89
C VAL A 195 36.33 -17.88 -3.53
N GLY A 196 37.38 -17.54 -2.78
CA GLY A 196 37.25 -16.73 -1.55
C GLY A 196 36.59 -15.37 -1.80
N GLY A 197 36.95 -14.68 -2.90
CA GLY A 197 36.31 -13.42 -3.31
C GLY A 197 34.86 -13.59 -3.75
N ALA A 198 34.55 -14.64 -4.52
CA ALA A 198 33.20 -14.96 -4.96
C ALA A 198 32.30 -15.39 -3.78
N ILE A 199 32.82 -16.16 -2.82
CA ILE A 199 32.15 -16.52 -1.57
C ILE A 199 31.91 -15.26 -0.73
N ALA A 200 32.88 -14.34 -0.62
CA ALA A 200 32.69 -13.07 0.07
C ALA A 200 31.60 -12.22 -0.61
N GLN A 201 31.58 -12.15 -1.94
CA GLN A 201 30.56 -11.45 -2.71
C GLN A 201 29.16 -12.05 -2.52
N LEU A 202 29.03 -13.37 -2.62
CA LEU A 202 27.75 -14.09 -2.50
C LEU A 202 27.24 -14.09 -1.06
N GLY A 203 28.10 -14.37 -0.08
CA GLY A 203 27.78 -14.36 1.35
C GLY A 203 27.46 -12.95 1.85
N GLY A 204 28.25 -11.95 1.46
CA GLY A 204 27.98 -10.54 1.75
C GLY A 204 26.68 -10.05 1.12
N GLY A 205 26.40 -10.44 -0.13
CA GLY A 205 25.13 -10.15 -0.81
C GLY A 205 23.93 -10.83 -0.15
N ALA A 206 24.03 -12.11 0.23
CA ALA A 206 22.97 -12.84 0.91
C ALA A 206 22.69 -12.30 2.32
N LEU A 207 23.73 -12.04 3.12
CA LEU A 207 23.60 -11.44 4.44
C LEU A 207 23.01 -10.01 4.36
N SER A 208 23.46 -9.21 3.38
CA SER A 208 22.84 -7.92 3.08
C SER A 208 21.36 -8.08 2.76
N TYR A 209 20.97 -8.98 1.84
CA TYR A 209 19.58 -9.20 1.47
C TYR A 209 18.69 -9.58 2.68
N ILE A 210 19.18 -10.46 3.56
CA ILE A 210 18.50 -10.83 4.82
C ILE A 210 18.34 -9.62 5.74
N MET A 211 19.39 -8.81 5.91
CA MET A 211 19.36 -7.60 6.73
C MET A 211 18.41 -6.54 6.14
N GLN A 212 18.46 -6.29 4.83
CA GLN A 212 17.57 -5.36 4.13
C GLN A 212 16.10 -5.80 4.28
N PHE A 213 15.81 -7.10 4.13
CA PHE A 213 14.47 -7.65 4.32
C PHE A 213 13.94 -7.45 5.76
N PHE A 214 14.78 -7.71 6.78
CA PHE A 214 14.46 -7.42 8.18
C PHE A 214 14.24 -5.92 8.41
N LEU A 215 15.07 -5.06 7.83
CA LEU A 215 14.99 -3.60 8.00
C LEU A 215 13.77 -2.99 7.31
N VAL A 216 13.41 -3.43 6.10
CA VAL A 216 12.15 -3.02 5.44
C VAL A 216 10.93 -3.57 6.21
N THR A 217 11.04 -4.75 6.81
CA THR A 217 10.01 -5.30 7.73
C THR A 217 9.85 -4.42 8.98
N MET A 218 10.95 -3.97 9.60
CA MET A 218 10.95 -3.02 10.73
C MET A 218 10.32 -1.68 10.33
N LEU A 219 10.77 -1.11 9.20
CA LEU A 219 10.28 0.16 8.65
C LEU A 219 8.78 0.08 8.32
N THR A 220 8.30 -1.03 7.77
CA THR A 220 6.86 -1.28 7.53
C THR A 220 6.09 -1.20 8.85
N GLY A 221 6.58 -1.85 9.91
CA GLY A 221 6.00 -1.75 11.26
C GLY A 221 5.88 -0.31 11.76
N VAL A 222 7.00 0.42 11.78
CA VAL A 222 7.06 1.82 12.25
C VAL A 222 6.17 2.73 11.40
N LEU A 223 6.30 2.68 10.06
CA LEU A 223 5.54 3.51 9.14
C LEU A 223 4.03 3.24 9.18
N THR A 224 3.61 2.01 9.47
CA THR A 224 2.19 1.69 9.61
C THR A 224 1.60 2.28 10.91
N ARG A 225 2.38 2.43 11.99
CA ARG A 225 1.97 3.21 13.17
C ARG A 225 1.90 4.72 12.86
N ILE A 226 2.84 5.26 12.09
CA ILE A 226 2.79 6.67 11.62
C ILE A 226 1.55 6.90 10.74
N LEU A 227 1.25 5.97 9.83
CA LEU A 227 0.05 5.97 9.00
C LEU A 227 -1.23 6.03 9.86
N GLY A 228 -1.32 5.22 10.91
CA GLY A 228 -2.50 5.15 11.79
C GLY A 228 -2.98 6.52 12.30
N ARG A 229 -2.05 7.40 12.69
CA ARG A 229 -2.37 8.79 13.10
C ARG A 229 -2.46 9.76 11.93
N ALA A 230 -1.66 9.57 10.88
CA ALA A 230 -1.66 10.44 9.69
C ALA A 230 -2.94 10.34 8.84
N VAL A 231 -3.67 9.21 8.92
CA VAL A 231 -5.03 9.04 8.38
C VAL A 231 -5.99 10.12 8.94
N PHE A 232 -5.76 10.57 10.17
CA PHE A 232 -6.53 11.60 10.86
C PHE A 232 -5.79 12.94 10.96
N GLY A 233 -4.76 13.17 10.13
CA GLY A 233 -3.98 14.41 10.09
C GLY A 233 -2.98 14.59 11.25
N GLY A 234 -2.99 13.67 12.22
CA GLY A 234 -2.07 13.66 13.35
C GLY A 234 -0.61 13.48 12.93
N ARG A 235 0.30 14.05 13.72
CA ARG A 235 1.75 13.84 13.59
C ARG A 235 2.26 13.02 14.77
N ILE A 236 3.37 12.32 14.58
CA ILE A 236 4.01 11.48 15.60
C ILE A 236 5.53 11.63 15.48
N THR A 237 6.23 11.67 16.61
CA THR A 237 7.69 11.84 16.62
C THR A 237 8.42 10.52 16.37
N ILE A 238 9.67 10.59 15.92
CA ILE A 238 10.52 9.40 15.69
C ILE A 238 10.64 8.56 16.97
N GLY A 239 10.93 9.21 18.10
CA GLY A 239 11.08 8.55 19.40
C GLY A 239 9.79 7.90 19.90
N GLU A 240 8.63 8.49 19.60
CA GLU A 240 7.33 7.93 19.95
C GLU A 240 6.96 6.72 19.07
N ALA A 241 7.11 6.83 17.75
CA ALA A 241 6.87 5.71 16.83
C ALA A 241 7.82 4.54 17.10
N TRP A 242 9.08 4.84 17.45
CA TRP A 242 10.04 3.84 17.94
C TRP A 242 9.62 3.22 19.28
N ARG A 243 9.19 4.03 20.26
CA ARG A 243 8.72 3.54 21.57
C ARG A 243 7.52 2.60 21.45
N LEU A 244 6.59 2.87 20.53
CA LEU A 244 5.44 1.99 20.24
C LEU A 244 5.86 0.69 19.52
N THR A 245 6.92 0.74 18.70
CA THR A 245 7.38 -0.43 17.92
C THR A 245 8.40 -1.30 18.68
N ARG A 246 9.17 -0.71 19.62
CA ARG A 246 10.24 -1.39 20.38
C ARG A 246 9.79 -2.69 21.09
N PRO A 247 8.60 -2.78 21.73
CA PRO A 247 8.12 -4.03 22.33
C PRO A 247 7.85 -5.15 21.31
N ARG A 248 7.68 -4.81 20.02
CA ARG A 248 7.38 -5.74 18.93
C ARG A 248 8.61 -6.19 18.13
N LEU A 249 9.80 -5.67 18.43
CA LEU A 249 11.04 -6.06 17.73
C LEU A 249 11.32 -7.58 17.78
N PRO A 250 11.12 -8.32 18.91
CA PRO A 250 11.34 -9.76 18.92
C PRO A 250 10.37 -10.52 18.01
N ALA A 251 9.10 -10.09 17.95
CA ALA A 251 8.10 -10.68 17.07
C ALA A 251 8.38 -10.35 15.58
N LEU A 252 8.84 -9.12 15.29
CA LEU A 252 9.26 -8.74 13.94
C LEU A 252 10.54 -9.47 13.51
N LEU A 253 11.47 -9.75 14.41
CA LEU A 253 12.67 -10.56 14.14
C LEU A 253 12.29 -12.02 13.90
N GLY A 254 11.43 -12.62 14.73
CA GLY A 254 10.91 -13.97 14.50
C GLY A 254 10.14 -14.08 13.18
N LEU A 255 9.34 -13.07 12.83
CA LEU A 255 8.64 -12.99 11.54
C LEU A 255 9.63 -12.87 10.36
N ALA A 256 10.65 -12.02 10.48
CA ALA A 256 11.63 -11.82 9.43
C ALA A 256 12.48 -13.09 9.21
N VAL A 257 12.95 -13.74 10.28
CA VAL A 257 13.68 -15.01 10.21
C VAL A 257 12.81 -16.11 9.60
N LEU A 258 11.55 -16.27 10.05
CA LEU A 258 10.67 -17.31 9.51
C LEU A 258 10.29 -17.06 8.05
N THR A 259 10.06 -15.80 7.66
CA THR A 259 9.77 -15.46 6.25
C THR A 259 11.02 -15.60 5.37
N ALA A 260 12.20 -15.25 5.88
CA ALA A 260 13.48 -15.48 5.20
C ALA A 260 13.77 -16.98 5.05
N LEU A 261 13.46 -17.82 6.03
CA LEU A 261 13.55 -19.28 5.89
C LEU A 261 12.59 -19.81 4.83
N ILE A 262 11.33 -19.38 4.84
CA ILE A 262 10.33 -19.77 3.82
C ILE A 262 10.80 -19.41 2.41
N VAL A 263 11.33 -18.20 2.20
CA VAL A 263 11.75 -17.75 0.87
C VAL A 263 13.14 -18.29 0.47
N LEU A 264 14.14 -18.24 1.35
CA LEU A 264 15.54 -18.52 0.99
C LEU A 264 15.97 -19.98 1.16
N ALA A 265 15.32 -20.80 1.99
CA ALA A 265 15.71 -22.21 2.12
C ALA A 265 15.49 -23.00 0.80
N PRO A 266 14.39 -22.82 0.05
CA PRO A 266 14.25 -23.40 -1.29
C PRO A 266 15.32 -22.93 -2.27
N LEU A 267 15.73 -21.65 -2.21
CA LEU A 267 16.81 -21.13 -3.05
C LEU A 267 18.16 -21.77 -2.71
N ALA A 268 18.48 -21.90 -1.42
CA ALA A 268 19.70 -22.55 -0.96
C ALA A 268 19.76 -24.03 -1.39
N LEU A 269 18.63 -24.75 -1.33
CA LEU A 269 18.53 -26.12 -1.84
C LEU A 269 18.72 -26.22 -3.36
N ILE A 270 18.18 -25.26 -4.12
CA ILE A 270 18.41 -25.19 -5.58
C ILE A 270 19.89 -24.92 -5.90
N VAL A 271 20.52 -23.97 -5.20
CA VAL A 271 21.96 -23.68 -5.39
C VAL A 271 22.81 -24.89 -5.02
N LEU A 272 22.53 -25.57 -3.91
CA LEU A 272 23.21 -26.80 -3.50
C LEU A 272 23.07 -27.91 -4.55
N LEU A 273 21.88 -28.10 -5.11
CA LEU A 273 21.63 -29.07 -6.18
C LEU A 273 22.41 -28.74 -7.45
N LEU A 274 22.47 -27.47 -7.87
CA LEU A 274 23.22 -27.05 -9.05
C LEU A 274 24.74 -27.23 -8.87
N VAL A 275 25.27 -26.94 -7.68
CA VAL A 275 26.68 -27.20 -7.33
C VAL A 275 26.97 -28.71 -7.32
N ALA A 276 26.06 -29.53 -6.77
CA ALA A 276 26.20 -30.99 -6.79
C ALA A 276 26.17 -31.57 -8.22
N LEU A 277 25.29 -31.06 -9.09
CA LEU A 277 25.24 -31.44 -10.51
C LEU A 277 26.55 -31.11 -11.24
N ALA A 278 27.13 -29.92 -11.00
CA ALA A 278 28.44 -29.57 -11.53
C ALA A 278 29.56 -30.48 -11.00
N ALA A 279 29.55 -30.79 -9.70
CA ALA A 279 30.56 -31.62 -9.05
C ALA A 279 30.59 -33.08 -9.56
N ILE A 280 29.46 -33.63 -10.01
CA ILE A 280 29.41 -34.96 -10.66
C ILE A 280 29.73 -34.94 -12.16
N GLY A 281 30.26 -33.83 -12.69
CA GLY A 281 30.68 -33.72 -14.09
C GLY A 281 29.55 -33.49 -15.09
N THR A 282 28.38 -33.00 -14.66
CA THR A 282 27.31 -32.61 -15.59
C THR A 282 27.81 -31.49 -16.52
N THR A 283 27.51 -31.59 -17.82
CA THR A 283 27.91 -30.57 -18.80
C THR A 283 27.35 -29.20 -18.44
N LEU A 284 28.07 -28.13 -18.79
CA LEU A 284 27.64 -26.75 -18.50
C LEU A 284 26.23 -26.45 -19.05
N ALA A 285 25.87 -27.01 -20.21
CA ALA A 285 24.52 -26.90 -20.77
C ALA A 285 23.45 -27.62 -19.91
N GLY A 286 23.78 -28.77 -19.32
CA GLY A 286 22.92 -29.47 -18.37
C GLY A 286 22.71 -28.67 -17.07
N VAL A 287 23.79 -28.12 -16.50
CA VAL A 287 23.70 -27.27 -15.30
C VAL A 287 22.93 -25.98 -15.58
N ALA A 288 23.18 -25.32 -16.73
CA ALA A 288 22.49 -24.08 -17.11
C ALA A 288 20.99 -24.29 -17.40
N SER A 289 20.61 -25.39 -18.05
CA SER A 289 19.20 -25.72 -18.29
C SER A 289 18.46 -26.10 -17.01
N ALA A 290 19.10 -26.86 -16.10
CA ALA A 290 18.57 -27.10 -14.76
C ALA A 290 18.40 -25.79 -13.97
N ALA A 291 19.39 -24.88 -14.02
CA ALA A 291 19.33 -23.59 -13.35
C ALA A 291 18.21 -22.69 -13.88
N LEU A 292 17.96 -22.67 -15.19
CA LEU A 292 16.86 -21.93 -15.80
C LEU A 292 15.50 -22.45 -15.35
N LEU A 293 15.29 -23.78 -15.37
CA LEU A 293 14.02 -24.41 -14.99
C LEU A 293 13.73 -24.24 -13.49
N LEU A 294 14.71 -24.54 -12.63
CA LEU A 294 14.58 -24.39 -11.18
C LEU A 294 14.46 -22.91 -10.78
N GLY A 295 15.20 -22.02 -11.44
CA GLY A 295 15.14 -20.57 -11.22
C GLY A 295 13.79 -19.97 -11.59
N LEU A 296 13.18 -20.40 -12.70
CA LEU A 296 11.84 -19.97 -13.10
C LEU A 296 10.76 -20.49 -12.14
N GLY A 297 10.84 -21.77 -11.73
CA GLY A 297 9.96 -22.33 -10.71
C GLY A 297 10.08 -21.62 -9.35
N TYR A 298 11.32 -21.31 -8.94
CA TYR A 298 11.61 -20.52 -7.75
C TYR A 298 11.07 -19.08 -7.85
N LEU A 299 11.18 -18.42 -9.00
CA LEU A 299 10.64 -17.07 -9.20
C LEU A 299 9.12 -17.05 -9.00
N VAL A 300 8.39 -18.03 -9.55
CA VAL A 300 6.94 -18.17 -9.33
C VAL A 300 6.63 -18.45 -7.85
N TYR A 301 7.37 -19.36 -7.21
CA TYR A 301 7.23 -19.66 -5.78
C TYR A 301 7.44 -18.42 -4.90
N ALA A 302 8.56 -17.72 -5.07
CA ALA A 302 8.94 -16.54 -4.30
C ALA A 302 7.92 -15.41 -4.50
N LEU A 303 7.41 -15.23 -5.73
CA LEU A 303 6.39 -14.23 -6.03
C LEU A 303 5.05 -14.52 -5.34
N ILE A 304 4.65 -15.79 -5.25
CA ILE A 304 3.45 -16.22 -4.49
C ILE A 304 3.67 -16.02 -2.99
N MET A 305 4.81 -16.48 -2.43
CA MET A 305 5.08 -16.40 -0.99
C MET A 305 5.22 -14.95 -0.52
N THR A 306 6.02 -14.13 -1.19
CA THR A 306 6.16 -12.70 -0.86
C THR A 306 4.81 -11.98 -0.92
N THR A 307 4.01 -12.22 -1.96
CA THR A 307 2.65 -11.66 -2.06
C THR A 307 1.74 -12.11 -0.92
N ARG A 308 1.75 -13.40 -0.56
CA ARG A 308 0.93 -13.95 0.55
C ARG A 308 1.35 -13.45 1.93
N LEU A 309 2.62 -13.11 2.12
CA LEU A 309 3.20 -12.77 3.42
C LEU A 309 3.49 -11.27 3.62
N ALA A 310 3.39 -10.44 2.58
CA ALA A 310 3.66 -9.00 2.59
C ALA A 310 2.91 -8.19 3.67
N LEU A 311 1.78 -8.71 4.17
CA LEU A 311 0.93 -8.01 5.15
C LEU A 311 1.19 -8.45 6.60
N ALA A 312 1.96 -9.51 6.82
CA ALA A 312 2.28 -10.01 8.16
C ALA A 312 3.02 -8.98 9.05
N PRO A 313 3.96 -8.14 8.55
CA PRO A 313 4.61 -7.11 9.37
C PRO A 313 3.62 -6.10 9.96
N ALA A 314 2.61 -5.71 9.17
CA ALA A 314 1.56 -4.80 9.61
C ALA A 314 0.64 -5.45 10.66
N ALA A 315 0.32 -6.75 10.51
CA ALA A 315 -0.45 -7.50 11.50
C ALA A 315 0.28 -7.66 12.85
N VAL A 316 1.60 -7.89 12.86
CA VAL A 316 2.39 -7.95 14.12
C VAL A 316 2.35 -6.62 14.89
N VAL A 317 2.42 -5.47 14.20
CA VAL A 317 2.58 -4.16 14.85
C VAL A 317 1.27 -3.43 15.11
N LEU A 318 0.27 -3.56 14.23
CA LEU A 318 -1.05 -2.95 14.45
C LEU A 318 -1.99 -3.82 15.27
N GLU A 319 -2.20 -5.08 14.85
CA GLU A 319 -3.11 -5.99 15.57
C GLU A 319 -2.44 -6.65 16.79
N GLY A 320 -1.14 -6.44 16.97
CA GLY A 320 -0.40 -6.96 18.12
C GLY A 320 -0.26 -8.48 18.16
N ARG A 321 -0.39 -9.14 17.00
CA ARG A 321 -0.43 -10.61 16.89
C ARG A 321 0.94 -11.28 16.98
N GLY A 322 0.93 -12.56 17.34
CA GLY A 322 2.11 -13.44 17.29
C GLY A 322 2.54 -13.76 15.86
N VAL A 323 3.76 -14.29 15.70
CA VAL A 323 4.38 -14.52 14.38
C VAL A 323 3.52 -15.41 13.47
N PHE A 324 3.14 -16.60 13.94
CA PHE A 324 2.34 -17.55 13.16
C PHE A 324 0.92 -17.03 12.89
N GLU A 325 0.33 -16.31 13.83
CA GLU A 325 -0.97 -15.66 13.67
C GLU A 325 -0.93 -14.59 12.58
N ALA A 326 0.12 -13.75 12.57
CA ALA A 326 0.31 -12.70 11.57
C ALA A 326 0.54 -13.26 10.16
N LEU A 327 1.27 -14.38 10.03
CA LEU A 327 1.41 -15.10 8.76
C LEU A 327 0.06 -15.66 8.29
N ARG A 328 -0.69 -16.36 9.14
CA ARG A 328 -2.03 -16.90 8.83
C ARG A 328 -3.02 -15.78 8.47
N ARG A 329 -2.95 -14.65 9.18
CA ARG A 329 -3.74 -13.43 8.95
C ARG A 329 -3.44 -12.80 7.59
N SER A 330 -2.16 -12.64 7.25
CA SER A 330 -1.71 -12.18 5.93
C SER A 330 -2.24 -13.10 4.82
N TRP A 331 -2.12 -14.41 5.00
CA TRP A 331 -2.57 -15.41 4.03
C TRP A 331 -4.07 -15.32 3.72
N GLY A 332 -4.88 -15.07 4.74
CA GLY A 332 -6.33 -14.84 4.62
C GLY A 332 -6.67 -13.51 3.95
N LEU A 333 -6.07 -12.40 4.42
CA LEU A 333 -6.29 -11.05 3.86
C LEU A 333 -5.93 -10.96 2.37
N VAL A 334 -4.86 -11.64 1.94
CA VAL A 334 -4.43 -11.68 0.54
C VAL A 334 -5.28 -12.64 -0.30
N GLY A 335 -5.92 -13.66 0.31
CA GLY A 335 -6.57 -14.77 -0.41
C GLY A 335 -7.59 -14.33 -1.46
N GLY A 336 -8.59 -13.53 -1.07
CA GLY A 336 -9.62 -13.01 -1.98
C GLY A 336 -9.16 -11.87 -2.91
N ALA A 337 -7.90 -11.44 -2.81
CA ALA A 337 -7.36 -10.28 -3.53
C ALA A 337 -5.94 -10.50 -4.07
N PHE A 338 -5.56 -11.76 -4.35
CA PHE A 338 -4.18 -12.13 -4.68
C PHE A 338 -3.63 -11.34 -5.88
N TRP A 339 -4.28 -11.38 -7.04
CA TRP A 339 -3.83 -10.68 -8.26
C TRP A 339 -3.69 -9.17 -8.09
N ARG A 340 -4.59 -8.54 -7.31
CA ARG A 340 -4.54 -7.11 -6.99
C ARG A 340 -3.36 -6.80 -6.07
N THR A 341 -3.13 -7.62 -5.04
CA THR A 341 -2.01 -7.48 -4.10
C THR A 341 -0.69 -7.66 -4.84
N LEU A 342 -0.59 -8.72 -5.65
CA LEU A 342 0.53 -9.01 -6.54
C LEU A 342 0.83 -7.83 -7.48
N GLY A 343 -0.16 -7.33 -8.21
CA GLY A 343 0.03 -6.24 -9.17
C GLY A 343 0.53 -4.94 -8.51
N ILE A 344 0.08 -4.63 -7.30
CA ILE A 344 0.56 -3.46 -6.54
C ILE A 344 2.00 -3.67 -6.04
N LEU A 345 2.34 -4.88 -5.56
CA LEU A 345 3.71 -5.20 -5.13
C LEU A 345 4.69 -5.21 -6.31
N VAL A 346 4.32 -5.81 -7.44
CA VAL A 346 5.13 -5.82 -8.68
C VAL A 346 5.30 -4.40 -9.24
N LEU A 347 4.24 -3.59 -9.28
CA LEU A 347 4.34 -2.18 -9.65
C LEU A 347 5.30 -1.42 -8.71
N THR A 348 5.25 -1.68 -7.41
CA THR A 348 6.13 -1.04 -6.42
C THR A 348 7.58 -1.50 -6.57
N MET A 349 7.81 -2.78 -6.89
CA MET A 349 9.12 -3.31 -7.24
C MET A 349 9.67 -2.65 -8.51
N ILE A 350 8.87 -2.50 -9.57
CA ILE A 350 9.26 -1.81 -10.81
C ILE A 350 9.57 -0.33 -10.54
N LEU A 351 8.70 0.38 -9.83
CA LEU A 351 8.91 1.80 -9.50
C LEU A 351 10.18 2.02 -8.66
N THR A 352 10.42 1.17 -7.65
CA THR A 352 11.62 1.29 -6.81
C THR A 352 12.89 0.83 -7.51
N ALA A 353 12.82 -0.15 -8.42
CA ALA A 353 13.92 -0.52 -9.30
C ALA A 353 14.27 0.60 -10.30
N LEU A 354 13.27 1.28 -10.89
CA LEU A 354 13.49 2.43 -11.77
C LEU A 354 14.11 3.62 -11.00
N ILE A 355 13.59 3.96 -9.83
CA ILE A 355 14.16 4.99 -8.95
C ILE A 355 15.61 4.63 -8.60
N GLY A 356 15.87 3.39 -8.18
CA GLY A 356 17.22 2.94 -7.82
C GLY A 356 18.19 2.91 -9.01
N GLY A 357 17.74 2.51 -10.20
CA GLY A 357 18.51 2.59 -11.42
C GLY A 357 18.93 4.02 -11.74
N ILE A 358 17.98 4.95 -11.76
CA ILE A 358 18.22 6.39 -12.03
C ILE A 358 19.20 6.98 -11.02
N LEU A 359 19.02 6.71 -9.72
CA LEU A 359 19.91 7.18 -8.66
C LEU A 359 21.31 6.54 -8.72
N SER A 360 21.43 5.34 -9.28
CA SER A 360 22.72 4.65 -9.46
C SER A 360 23.49 5.14 -10.69
N VAL A 361 22.86 5.73 -11.71
CA VAL A 361 23.56 6.25 -12.91
C VAL A 361 24.76 7.15 -12.56
N PRO A 362 24.64 8.25 -11.77
CA PRO A 362 25.78 9.09 -11.46
C PRO A 362 26.87 8.35 -10.67
N VAL A 363 26.49 7.47 -9.74
CA VAL A 363 27.42 6.67 -8.94
C VAL A 363 28.23 5.72 -9.82
N ASN A 364 27.55 5.04 -10.75
CA ASN A 364 28.19 4.14 -11.72
C ASN A 364 29.13 4.90 -12.66
N VAL A 365 28.74 6.09 -13.13
CA VAL A 365 29.61 6.97 -13.96
C VAL A 365 30.83 7.44 -13.18
N LEU A 366 30.69 7.87 -11.92
CA LEU A 366 31.83 8.24 -11.07
C LEU A 366 32.75 7.03 -10.79
N THR A 367 32.17 5.87 -10.50
CA THR A 367 32.92 4.62 -10.27
C THR A 367 33.71 4.21 -11.51
N MET A 368 33.08 4.27 -12.69
CA MET A 368 33.70 4.01 -13.99
C MET A 368 34.82 5.01 -14.30
N LEU A 369 34.63 6.30 -14.01
CA LEU A 369 35.67 7.33 -14.16
C LEU A 369 36.88 7.07 -13.25
N VAL A 370 36.67 6.66 -11.99
CA VAL A 370 37.77 6.28 -11.10
C VAL A 370 38.57 5.12 -11.68
N THR A 371 37.91 4.06 -12.16
CA THR A 371 38.56 2.92 -12.82
C THR A 371 39.35 3.35 -14.07
N PHE A 372 38.79 4.22 -14.91
CA PHE A 372 39.49 4.73 -16.11
C PHE A 372 40.66 5.68 -15.81
N THR A 373 40.86 6.14 -14.56
CA THR A 373 42.00 7.04 -14.24
C THR A 373 43.35 6.34 -14.14
N GLY A 374 43.46 5.04 -14.40
CA GLY A 374 44.72 4.29 -14.34
C GLY A 374 45.36 4.30 -12.95
N ARG A 375 44.54 4.44 -11.90
CA ARG A 375 44.97 4.40 -10.51
C ARG A 375 44.99 2.95 -10.04
N ASP A 376 46.12 2.29 -10.18
CA ASP A 376 46.26 0.91 -9.73
C ASP A 376 46.35 0.82 -8.19
N GLY A 377 45.89 -0.32 -7.65
CA GLY A 377 46.02 -0.67 -6.24
C GLY A 377 44.94 -0.10 -5.30
N LEU A 378 45.20 -0.28 -4.01
CA LEU A 378 44.21 -0.21 -2.92
C LEU A 378 43.41 1.09 -2.86
N ILE A 379 44.00 2.23 -3.25
CA ILE A 379 43.32 3.54 -3.21
C ILE A 379 42.10 3.56 -4.16
N ALA A 380 42.22 3.01 -5.38
CA ALA A 380 41.10 2.97 -6.31
C ALA A 380 40.00 2.00 -5.85
N THR A 381 40.36 0.82 -5.34
CA THR A 381 39.40 -0.14 -4.76
C THR A 381 38.63 0.46 -3.58
N VAL A 382 39.30 1.22 -2.71
CA VAL A 382 38.66 1.94 -1.59
C VAL A 382 37.73 3.03 -2.11
N LEU A 383 38.16 3.86 -3.07
CA LEU A 383 37.33 4.94 -3.62
C LEU A 383 36.08 4.41 -4.36
N THR A 384 36.21 3.36 -5.19
CA THR A 384 35.07 2.75 -5.88
C THR A 384 34.11 2.08 -4.89
N THR A 385 34.62 1.37 -3.88
CA THR A 385 33.79 0.80 -2.80
C THR A 385 33.03 1.89 -2.05
N ILE A 386 33.67 3.00 -1.67
CA ILE A 386 33.03 4.12 -0.96
C ILE A 386 31.92 4.75 -1.82
N LEU A 387 32.17 4.95 -3.13
CA LEU A 387 31.15 5.47 -4.05
C LEU A 387 29.94 4.53 -4.14
N LEU A 388 30.16 3.23 -4.31
CA LEU A 388 29.10 2.22 -4.36
C LEU A 388 28.30 2.14 -3.04
N VAL A 389 28.97 2.21 -1.88
CA VAL A 389 28.33 2.29 -0.57
C VAL A 389 27.43 3.51 -0.47
N ILE A 390 27.95 4.70 -0.77
CA ILE A 390 27.18 5.96 -0.67
C ILE A 390 26.00 5.93 -1.63
N GLY A 391 26.17 5.45 -2.86
CA GLY A 391 25.10 5.30 -3.85
C GLY A 391 24.01 4.32 -3.43
N GLY A 392 24.40 3.16 -2.90
CA GLY A 392 23.49 2.16 -2.34
C GLY A 392 22.70 2.71 -1.15
N ILE A 393 23.35 3.50 -0.28
CA ILE A 393 22.70 4.15 0.88
C ILE A 393 21.68 5.19 0.42
N LEU A 394 22.07 6.11 -0.47
CA LEU A 394 21.18 7.16 -1.01
C LEU A 394 19.97 6.57 -1.73
N THR A 395 20.18 5.49 -2.50
CA THR A 395 19.11 4.74 -3.18
C THR A 395 18.15 4.07 -2.19
N SER A 396 18.70 3.40 -1.18
CA SER A 396 17.92 2.64 -0.19
C SER A 396 17.14 3.57 0.76
N MET A 397 17.74 4.70 1.14
CA MET A 397 17.12 5.78 1.92
C MET A 397 15.81 6.30 1.30
N ILE A 398 15.71 6.28 -0.03
CA ILE A 398 14.52 6.74 -0.78
C ILE A 398 13.56 5.57 -1.08
N THR A 399 14.08 4.39 -1.43
CA THR A 399 13.25 3.25 -1.86
C THR A 399 12.62 2.45 -0.72
N TYR A 400 13.30 2.28 0.43
CA TYR A 400 12.74 1.56 1.58
C TYR A 400 11.44 2.18 2.15
N PRO A 401 11.33 3.51 2.39
CA PRO A 401 10.11 4.08 2.94
C PRO A 401 8.95 4.07 1.94
N LEU A 402 9.25 4.02 0.63
CA LEU A 402 8.24 3.79 -0.42
C LEU A 402 7.65 2.37 -0.31
N GLN A 403 8.50 1.34 -0.29
CA GLN A 403 8.03 -0.06 -0.13
C GLN A 403 7.23 -0.25 1.17
N ALA A 404 7.77 0.23 2.29
CA ALA A 404 7.17 0.09 3.61
C ALA A 404 5.85 0.87 3.76
N GLY A 405 5.75 2.08 3.20
CA GLY A 405 4.50 2.86 3.18
C GLY A 405 3.43 2.24 2.29
N VAL A 406 3.80 1.71 1.12
CA VAL A 406 2.88 0.95 0.25
C VAL A 406 2.35 -0.29 0.97
N ASN A 407 3.22 -1.07 1.63
CA ASN A 407 2.79 -2.27 2.37
C ASN A 407 1.81 -1.94 3.50
N GLY A 408 2.06 -0.87 4.27
CA GLY A 408 1.15 -0.39 5.31
C GLY A 408 -0.22 0.05 4.74
N LEU A 409 -0.23 0.78 3.64
CA LEU A 409 -1.47 1.22 2.97
C LEU A 409 -2.23 0.09 2.26
N LEU A 410 -1.51 -0.88 1.70
CA LEU A 410 -2.07 -2.09 1.09
C LEU A 410 -2.75 -2.97 2.15
N TYR A 411 -2.17 -3.05 3.35
CA TYR A 411 -2.80 -3.66 4.52
C TYR A 411 -4.09 -2.96 4.93
N THR A 412 -4.08 -1.62 5.04
CA THR A 412 -5.29 -0.83 5.32
C THR A 412 -6.38 -1.06 4.27
N ASP A 413 -6.04 -1.04 2.97
CA ASP A 413 -6.97 -1.35 1.87
C ASP A 413 -7.49 -2.80 1.90
N ARG A 414 -6.71 -3.79 2.38
CA ARG A 414 -7.23 -5.15 2.60
C ARG A 414 -8.22 -5.20 3.75
N ARG A 415 -7.94 -4.59 4.91
CA ARG A 415 -8.91 -4.54 6.03
C ARG A 415 -10.17 -3.73 5.67
N MET A 416 -10.07 -2.64 4.94
CA MET A 416 -11.25 -1.90 4.46
C MET A 416 -12.14 -2.74 3.54
N ARG A 417 -11.59 -3.64 2.72
CA ARG A 417 -12.38 -4.53 1.84
C ARG A 417 -12.83 -5.83 2.49
N ALA A 418 -12.11 -6.34 3.49
CA ALA A 418 -12.40 -7.63 4.13
C ALA A 418 -13.23 -7.51 5.43
N GLU A 419 -13.18 -6.37 6.11
CA GLU A 419 -13.78 -6.15 7.44
C GLU A 419 -14.61 -4.86 7.53
N ALA A 420 -14.90 -4.20 6.40
CA ALA A 420 -15.58 -2.89 6.38
C ALA A 420 -14.91 -1.82 7.28
N PHE A 421 -13.58 -1.91 7.43
CA PHE A 421 -12.81 -1.03 8.32
C PHE A 421 -12.89 0.47 7.96
N ASP A 422 -13.36 0.81 6.75
CA ASP A 422 -13.64 2.20 6.39
C ASP A 422 -14.84 2.80 7.14
N LEU A 423 -15.78 1.97 7.62
CA LEU A 423 -16.84 2.41 8.54
C LEU A 423 -16.24 2.81 9.89
N VAL A 424 -15.37 1.97 10.46
CA VAL A 424 -14.67 2.25 11.73
C VAL A 424 -13.87 3.55 11.63
N LEU A 425 -13.12 3.74 10.54
CA LEU A 425 -12.36 4.98 10.29
C LEU A 425 -13.27 6.21 10.14
N ARG A 426 -14.43 6.10 9.48
CA ARG A 426 -15.38 7.22 9.33
C ARG A 426 -16.03 7.61 10.66
N THR A 427 -16.45 6.63 11.47
CA THR A 427 -17.01 6.88 12.81
C THR A 427 -15.99 7.58 13.69
N ALA A 428 -14.76 7.06 13.75
CA ALA A 428 -13.67 7.66 14.51
C ALA A 428 -13.32 9.09 14.06
N ALA A 429 -13.28 9.34 12.75
CA ALA A 429 -13.07 10.69 12.22
C ALA A 429 -14.21 11.64 12.64
N ALA A 430 -15.46 11.19 12.56
CA ALA A 430 -16.63 11.96 12.98
C ALA A 430 -16.67 12.19 14.51
N GLU A 431 -16.06 11.34 15.32
CA GLU A 431 -15.89 11.54 16.77
C GLU A 431 -14.77 12.53 17.08
N GLN A 432 -13.60 12.41 16.45
CA GLN A 432 -12.50 13.38 16.58
C GLN A 432 -12.89 14.79 16.11
N TYR A 433 -13.71 14.91 15.05
CA TYR A 433 -14.29 16.19 14.65
C TYR A 433 -15.24 16.80 15.70
N ARG A 434 -15.83 15.99 16.58
CA ARG A 434 -16.77 16.44 17.64
C ARG A 434 -16.09 16.68 19.00
N GLN A 435 -15.02 15.93 19.32
CA GLN A 435 -14.36 15.96 20.63
C GLN A 435 -13.03 16.71 20.63
N GLY A 436 -12.47 17.03 19.46
CA GLY A 436 -11.07 17.43 19.32
C GLY A 436 -10.13 16.22 19.18
N TRP A 437 -8.86 16.48 18.89
CA TRP A 437 -7.92 15.42 18.52
C TRP A 437 -7.36 14.67 19.74
N VAL A 438 -7.90 13.48 20.00
CA VAL A 438 -7.40 12.54 21.02
C VAL A 438 -6.42 11.56 20.38
N SER A 439 -5.19 11.51 20.89
CA SER A 439 -4.06 10.78 20.28
C SER A 439 -4.08 9.26 20.51
N SER A 440 -4.53 8.79 21.67
CA SER A 440 -4.61 7.36 22.01
C SER A 440 -5.64 6.63 21.16
N ALA A 441 -6.85 7.17 21.05
CA ALA A 441 -7.94 6.60 20.26
C ALA A 441 -7.51 6.25 18.81
N ALA A 442 -6.68 7.08 18.19
CA ALA A 442 -6.16 6.85 16.83
C ALA A 442 -5.26 5.60 16.70
N ASP A 443 -4.57 5.20 17.78
CA ASP A 443 -3.71 4.02 17.82
C ASP A 443 -4.50 2.74 18.16
N ASP A 444 -5.56 2.84 18.96
CA ASP A 444 -6.36 1.71 19.47
C ASP A 444 -7.33 1.13 18.43
N LEU A 445 -7.90 1.98 17.55
CA LEU A 445 -8.83 1.58 16.47
C LEU A 445 -8.31 0.44 15.58
N TRP A 446 -7.00 0.28 15.48
CA TRP A 446 -6.36 -0.74 14.64
C TRP A 446 -6.34 -2.12 15.29
N HIS A 447 -6.58 -2.23 16.60
CA HIS A 447 -6.67 -3.50 17.32
C HIS A 447 -7.98 -4.23 16.99
N PRO A 448 -8.00 -5.59 16.87
CA PRO A 448 -9.20 -6.33 16.43
C PRO A 448 -10.45 -6.12 17.29
N SER A 449 -10.30 -5.77 18.57
CA SER A 449 -11.42 -5.49 19.50
C SER A 449 -12.35 -4.37 19.01
N HIS A 450 -11.84 -3.36 18.30
CA HIS A 450 -12.64 -2.22 17.84
C HIS A 450 -13.31 -2.45 16.47
N ALA A 451 -12.89 -3.51 15.75
CA ALA A 451 -13.59 -3.98 14.55
C ALA A 451 -14.74 -4.94 14.91
N ALA A 452 -14.63 -5.67 16.04
CA ALA A 452 -15.60 -6.66 16.50
C ALA A 452 -16.79 -6.05 17.27
N GLY A 453 -17.36 -4.95 16.76
CA GLY A 453 -18.67 -4.42 17.15
C GLY A 453 -18.71 -3.47 18.35
N HIS A 454 -19.10 -2.22 18.09
CA HIS A 454 -19.70 -1.33 19.11
C HIS A 454 -21.13 -1.80 19.44
N ALA A 455 -21.24 -2.98 20.04
CA ALA A 455 -22.48 -3.64 20.42
C ALA A 455 -22.46 -4.14 21.89
N GLY A 456 -21.80 -3.38 22.77
CA GLY A 456 -21.78 -3.63 24.20
C GLY A 456 -20.63 -2.95 24.93
N GLY A 457 -20.91 -2.28 26.05
CA GLY A 457 -19.92 -1.92 27.07
C GLY A 457 -19.00 -0.72 26.74
N TYR A 458 -19.41 0.47 27.19
CA TYR A 458 -18.43 1.48 27.60
C TYR A 458 -17.73 0.93 28.85
N HIS A 459 -16.46 0.53 28.76
CA HIS A 459 -15.66 0.20 29.95
C HIS A 459 -15.14 1.51 30.58
N PRO A 460 -15.47 1.82 31.84
CA PRO A 460 -14.80 2.91 32.55
C PRO A 460 -13.31 2.61 32.71
N GLN A 461 -12.47 3.62 32.55
CA GLN A 461 -11.02 3.50 32.73
C GLN A 461 -10.69 3.32 34.23
N ASP A 462 -9.78 2.40 34.57
CA ASP A 462 -9.29 2.26 35.95
C ASP A 462 -8.48 3.53 36.32
N PRO A 463 -8.83 4.28 37.38
CA PRO A 463 -8.14 5.52 37.76
C PRO A 463 -6.67 5.33 38.19
N ARG A 464 -6.19 4.09 38.32
CA ARG A 464 -4.85 3.77 38.80
C ARG A 464 -3.79 3.87 37.70
N HIS A 465 -3.32 5.09 37.41
CA HIS A 465 -1.89 5.43 37.25
C HIS A 465 -1.70 6.88 36.74
N HIS A 466 -1.68 7.85 37.66
CA HIS A 466 -1.14 9.19 37.41
C HIS A 466 0.19 9.40 38.15
N PRO A 467 1.34 9.41 37.46
CA PRO A 467 2.55 10.06 37.95
C PRO A 467 2.57 11.54 37.50
N TYR A 468 3.21 12.39 38.31
CA TYR A 468 3.45 13.83 38.09
C TYR A 468 2.22 14.76 38.14
N ALA A 469 1.94 15.26 39.35
CA ALA A 469 1.50 16.64 39.56
C ALA A 469 2.70 17.45 40.13
N PRO A 470 2.88 18.74 39.77
CA PRO A 470 3.96 19.57 40.30
C PRO A 470 3.65 20.06 41.72
N GLY A 471 4.65 20.08 42.60
CA GLY A 471 4.49 20.56 43.97
C GLY A 471 4.39 22.09 44.05
N GLY A 472 3.40 22.59 44.80
CA GLY A 472 3.26 23.99 45.21
C GLY A 472 3.36 24.14 46.74
N PRO A 473 3.66 25.34 47.28
CA PRO A 473 4.15 25.51 48.65
C PRO A 473 3.08 25.95 49.67
N GLY A 474 3.33 25.69 50.96
CA GLY A 474 2.59 26.27 52.10
C GLY A 474 2.94 25.61 53.43
N GLY A 475 3.10 26.41 54.51
CA GLY A 475 3.34 25.94 55.89
C GLY A 475 2.13 25.22 56.50
N LEU A 476 2.21 24.70 57.74
CA LEU A 476 2.95 25.21 58.90
C LEU A 476 3.89 24.18 59.56
#